data_AF-A0A957HQ57-F1
#
_entry.id   AF-A0A957HQ57-F1
#
_cell.length_a   1.000
_cell.length_b   1.000
_cell.length_c   1.000
_cell.angle_alpha   90.00
_cell.angle_beta   90.00
_cell.angle_gamma   90.00
#
_symmetry.space_group_name_H-M   'P 1'
#
loop_
_entity.id
_entity.type
_entity.pdbx_description
1 polymer ?
#
loop_
_entity_poly.entity_id
_entity_poly.type
_entity_poly.pdbx_seq_one_letter_code
_entity_poly.pdbx_strand_id
1 'polypeptide(L)'
;MYRPFFKSGLIGIGVVIVSLILMAINPSDAPKMPEGLSTPVLAFEFAQSKQEVFDLFGDDPVVRAELVQAFDLGSWVDFGYMLLYAGFLFVFAVQTVKVDGRSLFYAAAGLALIIFFADLLENVQLLGITAALDSGQFDRQLTLLPIFTWIKWGGLAIYFLLLLPYFFTQNLFARIIGIFAIITFGLGGVAFLNRSVFNEYFAKAIAGMFVLLIVYAFVTKTESANAP
;
A
#
# COMPACT_ATOMS: atom_id res chain seq x y z
N MET A 1 26.13 -4.95 20.03
CA MET A 1 25.19 -4.30 19.08
C MET A 1 24.35 -5.37 18.41
N TYR A 2 23.03 -5.27 18.49
CA TYR A 2 22.10 -6.16 17.79
C TYR A 2 21.24 -5.37 16.80
N ARG A 3 20.60 -6.05 15.85
CA ARG A 3 19.72 -5.44 14.85
C ARG A 3 18.27 -5.69 15.24
N PRO A 4 17.60 -4.77 15.96
CA PRO A 4 16.26 -5.01 16.48
C PRO A 4 15.24 -5.34 15.38
N PHE A 5 15.35 -4.67 14.24
CA PHE A 5 14.41 -4.78 13.13
C PHE A 5 14.76 -5.89 12.12
N PHE A 6 15.76 -6.72 12.39
CA PHE A 6 16.21 -7.72 11.41
C PHE A 6 15.07 -8.67 10.97
N LYS A 7 14.21 -9.08 11.91
CA LYS A 7 13.05 -9.94 11.61
C LYS A 7 12.03 -9.25 10.71
N SER A 8 11.68 -7.98 10.96
CA SER A 8 10.84 -7.21 10.05
C SER A 8 11.52 -7.03 8.69
N GLY A 9 12.83 -6.81 8.66
CA GLY A 9 13.60 -6.72 7.41
C GLY A 9 13.42 -7.97 6.53
N LEU A 10 13.48 -9.18 7.11
CA LEU A 10 13.26 -10.42 6.37
C LEU A 10 11.85 -10.53 5.77
N ILE A 11 10.81 -10.13 6.54
CA ILE A 11 9.44 -10.07 6.02
C ILE A 11 9.36 -9.05 4.88
N GLY A 12 10.03 -7.91 5.04
CA GLY A 12 10.16 -6.85 4.04
C GLY A 12 10.78 -7.31 2.71
N ILE A 13 11.75 -8.23 2.74
CA ILE A 13 12.25 -8.85 1.50
C ILE A 13 11.13 -9.62 0.78
N GLY A 14 10.27 -10.31 1.53
CA GLY A 14 9.06 -10.93 0.98
C GLY A 14 8.14 -9.91 0.30
N VAL A 15 7.94 -8.74 0.94
CA VAL A 15 7.18 -7.62 0.34
C VAL A 15 7.79 -7.22 -1.01
N VAL A 16 9.10 -7.00 -1.08
CA VAL A 16 9.77 -6.61 -2.34
C VAL A 16 9.61 -7.68 -3.42
N ILE A 17 9.81 -8.96 -3.08
CA ILE A 17 9.68 -10.06 -4.04
C ILE A 17 8.26 -10.12 -4.61
N VAL A 18 7.24 -10.07 -3.75
CA VAL A 18 5.85 -10.13 -4.20
C VAL A 18 5.43 -8.86 -4.93
N SER A 19 5.93 -7.68 -4.57
CA SER A 19 5.74 -6.46 -5.37
C SER A 19 6.26 -6.61 -6.79
N LEU A 20 7.43 -7.23 -6.99
CA LEU A 20 7.97 -7.48 -8.32
C LEU A 20 7.12 -8.49 -9.11
N ILE A 21 6.55 -9.49 -8.44
CA ILE A 21 5.62 -10.44 -9.06
C ILE A 21 4.34 -9.71 -9.48
N LEU A 22 3.75 -8.89 -8.59
CA LEU A 22 2.57 -8.08 -8.88
C LEU A 22 2.80 -7.15 -10.08
N MET A 23 3.97 -6.51 -10.16
CA MET A 23 4.34 -5.67 -11.31
C MET A 23 4.42 -6.44 -12.63
N ALA A 24 4.72 -7.74 -12.59
CA ALA A 24 4.84 -8.57 -13.79
C ALA A 24 3.49 -9.17 -14.24
N ILE A 25 2.55 -9.41 -13.31
CA ILE A 25 1.24 -10.01 -13.62
C ILE A 25 0.16 -8.97 -13.88
N ASN A 26 0.23 -7.81 -13.22
CA ASN A 26 -0.76 -6.76 -13.38
C ASN A 26 -0.64 -6.13 -14.77
N PRO A 27 -1.76 -5.68 -15.36
CA PRO A 27 -1.75 -5.06 -16.66
C PRO A 27 -0.90 -3.79 -16.65
N SER A 28 -0.01 -3.68 -17.64
CA SER A 28 0.87 -2.52 -17.83
C SER A 28 0.20 -1.37 -18.59
N ASP A 29 -0.89 -1.66 -19.30
CA ASP A 29 -1.67 -0.68 -20.06
C ASP A 29 -3.15 -1.06 -20.05
N ALA A 30 -4.01 -0.14 -20.44
CA ALA A 30 -5.45 -0.34 -20.55
C ALA A 30 -6.02 0.47 -21.73
N PRO A 31 -7.10 -0.01 -22.38
CA PRO A 31 -7.77 0.67 -23.50
C PRO A 31 -7.96 2.17 -23.33
N LYS A 32 -8.39 2.60 -22.15
CA LYS A 32 -8.54 4.03 -21.83
C LYS A 32 -8.27 4.30 -20.35
N MET A 33 -7.29 5.16 -20.11
CA MET A 33 -6.89 5.58 -18.77
C MET A 33 -7.58 6.89 -18.36
N PRO A 34 -8.00 7.04 -17.08
CA PRO A 34 -8.43 8.33 -16.56
C PRO A 34 -7.31 9.37 -16.62
N GLU A 35 -7.67 10.65 -16.82
CA GLU A 35 -6.69 11.73 -16.90
C GLU A 35 -5.84 11.80 -15.61
N GLY A 36 -4.52 11.90 -15.80
CA GLY A 36 -3.55 11.96 -14.70
C GLY A 36 -3.12 10.61 -14.13
N LEU A 37 -3.75 9.49 -14.51
CA LEU A 37 -3.33 8.15 -14.10
C LEU A 37 -2.61 7.42 -15.24
N SER A 38 -1.60 6.65 -14.89
CA SER A 38 -0.75 5.91 -15.82
C SER A 38 -0.65 4.41 -15.50
N THR A 39 -1.02 4.01 -14.28
CA THR A 39 -0.97 2.64 -13.81
C THR A 39 -2.39 2.06 -13.80
N PRO A 40 -2.71 1.03 -14.61
CA PRO A 40 -4.07 0.47 -14.68
C PRO A 40 -4.63 0.00 -13.34
N VAL A 41 -3.80 -0.58 -12.46
CA VAL A 41 -4.20 -0.96 -11.10
C VAL A 41 -4.69 0.24 -10.30
N LEU A 42 -3.95 1.35 -10.29
CA LEU A 42 -4.39 2.56 -9.60
C LEU A 42 -5.65 3.15 -10.25
N ALA A 43 -5.75 3.11 -11.59
CA ALA A 43 -6.97 3.56 -12.26
C ALA A 43 -8.19 2.73 -11.86
N PHE A 44 -8.03 1.42 -11.67
CA PHE A 44 -9.10 0.55 -11.22
C PHE A 44 -9.47 0.81 -9.76
N GLU A 45 -8.48 0.84 -8.86
CA GLU A 45 -8.67 1.09 -7.43
C GLU A 45 -9.35 2.44 -7.13
N PHE A 46 -9.09 3.46 -7.97
CA PHE A 46 -9.64 4.82 -7.84
C PHE A 46 -10.76 5.13 -8.86
N ALA A 47 -11.38 4.11 -9.45
CA ALA A 47 -12.52 4.28 -10.33
C ALA A 47 -13.70 4.94 -9.57
N GLN A 48 -14.32 5.96 -10.19
CA GLN A 48 -15.40 6.74 -9.58
C GLN A 48 -16.75 6.52 -10.27
N SER A 49 -16.77 5.89 -11.45
CA SER A 49 -18.00 5.64 -12.19
C SER A 49 -17.93 4.33 -12.96
N LYS A 50 -19.10 3.77 -13.28
CA LYS A 50 -19.18 2.59 -14.15
C LYS A 50 -18.57 2.84 -15.51
N GLN A 51 -18.74 4.05 -16.05
CA GLN A 51 -18.18 4.40 -17.34
C GLN A 51 -16.66 4.32 -17.31
N GLU A 52 -16.02 4.77 -16.24
CA GLU A 52 -14.56 4.62 -16.10
C GLU A 52 -14.13 3.16 -16.03
N VAL A 53 -14.89 2.29 -15.36
CA VAL A 53 -14.63 0.86 -15.37
C VAL A 53 -14.77 0.30 -16.79
N PHE A 54 -15.87 0.59 -17.49
CA PHE A 54 -16.03 0.12 -18.87
C PHE A 54 -14.97 0.67 -19.83
N ASP A 55 -14.60 1.94 -19.69
CA ASP A 55 -13.53 2.58 -20.44
C ASP A 55 -12.18 1.88 -20.18
N LEU A 56 -11.89 1.55 -18.93
CA LEU A 56 -10.65 0.86 -18.54
C LEU A 56 -10.56 -0.54 -19.15
N PHE A 57 -11.67 -1.29 -19.18
CA PHE A 57 -11.68 -2.66 -19.71
C PHE A 57 -11.91 -2.73 -21.23
N GLY A 58 -12.43 -1.67 -21.83
CA GLY A 58 -12.71 -1.56 -23.27
C GLY A 58 -13.86 -2.47 -23.75
N ASP A 59 -14.26 -2.31 -25.01
CA ASP A 59 -15.37 -3.05 -25.63
C ASP A 59 -14.94 -4.30 -26.42
N ASP A 60 -13.64 -4.43 -26.71
CA ASP A 60 -13.11 -5.63 -27.38
C ASP A 60 -13.20 -6.84 -26.43
N PRO A 61 -13.96 -7.90 -26.77
CA PRO A 61 -14.17 -9.03 -25.87
C PRO A 61 -12.89 -9.80 -25.52
N VAL A 62 -11.91 -9.85 -26.43
CA VAL A 62 -10.65 -10.57 -26.22
C VAL A 62 -9.78 -9.78 -25.24
N VAL A 63 -9.60 -8.48 -25.52
CA VAL A 63 -8.81 -7.59 -24.64
C VAL A 63 -9.44 -7.51 -23.25
N ARG A 64 -10.77 -7.38 -23.19
CA ARG A 64 -11.51 -7.35 -21.91
C ARG A 64 -11.28 -8.61 -21.09
N ALA A 65 -11.37 -9.79 -21.72
CA ALA A 65 -11.17 -11.07 -21.02
C ALA A 65 -9.73 -11.21 -20.48
N GLU A 66 -8.73 -10.78 -21.25
CA GLU A 66 -7.32 -10.76 -20.81
C GLU A 66 -7.10 -9.82 -19.61
N LEU A 67 -7.69 -8.62 -19.66
CA LEU A 67 -7.61 -7.67 -18.55
C LEU A 67 -8.30 -8.18 -17.28
N VAL A 68 -9.50 -8.77 -17.41
CA VAL A 68 -10.21 -9.41 -16.29
C VAL A 68 -9.33 -10.49 -15.66
N GLN A 69 -8.76 -11.38 -16.47
CA GLN A 69 -7.88 -12.43 -15.97
C GLN A 69 -6.64 -11.88 -15.25
N ALA A 70 -6.02 -10.83 -15.82
CA ALA A 70 -4.84 -10.22 -15.23
C ALA A 70 -5.14 -9.51 -13.90
N PHE A 71 -6.22 -8.73 -13.84
CA PHE A 71 -6.66 -8.08 -12.59
C PHE A 71 -7.07 -9.10 -11.53
N ASP A 72 -7.83 -10.14 -11.90
CA ASP A 72 -8.23 -11.18 -10.95
C ASP A 72 -7.01 -11.92 -10.40
N LEU A 73 -6.07 -12.32 -11.25
CA LEU A 73 -4.83 -12.94 -10.82
C LEU A 73 -4.02 -12.01 -9.92
N GLY A 74 -3.94 -10.73 -10.28
CA GLY A 74 -3.37 -9.65 -9.46
C GLY A 74 -3.94 -9.64 -8.05
N SER A 75 -5.27 -9.52 -7.93
CA SER A 75 -5.97 -9.51 -6.65
C SER A 75 -5.79 -10.80 -5.84
N TRP A 76 -5.76 -11.97 -6.50
CA TRP A 76 -5.50 -13.23 -5.81
C TRP A 76 -4.10 -13.30 -5.21
N VAL A 77 -3.09 -12.83 -5.94
CA VAL A 77 -1.72 -12.72 -5.42
C VAL A 77 -1.65 -11.65 -4.32
N ASP A 78 -2.44 -10.59 -4.44
CA ASP A 78 -2.46 -9.48 -3.50
C ASP A 78 -2.95 -9.89 -2.10
N PHE A 79 -3.82 -10.91 -1.97
CA PHE A 79 -4.15 -11.50 -0.66
C PHE A 79 -2.93 -12.02 0.11
N GLY A 80 -1.94 -12.58 -0.60
CA GLY A 80 -0.67 -12.95 0.00
C GLY A 80 0.21 -11.74 0.31
N TYR A 81 0.23 -10.76 -0.61
CA TYR A 81 0.98 -9.52 -0.46
C TYR A 81 0.54 -8.72 0.76
N MET A 82 -0.77 -8.56 0.96
CA MET A 82 -1.33 -7.79 2.08
C MET A 82 -0.98 -8.38 3.44
N LEU A 83 -0.93 -9.70 3.55
CA LEU A 83 -0.46 -10.37 4.77
C LEU A 83 1.02 -10.06 5.03
N LEU A 84 1.85 -10.08 3.99
CA LEU A 84 3.28 -9.80 4.10
C LEU A 84 3.54 -8.35 4.49
N TYR A 85 2.97 -7.38 3.78
CA TYR A 85 3.25 -5.98 4.09
C TYR A 85 2.60 -5.56 5.40
N ALA A 86 1.39 -5.99 5.73
CA ALA A 86 0.77 -5.67 7.01
C ALA A 86 1.54 -6.33 8.16
N GLY A 87 1.99 -7.58 7.98
CA GLY A 87 2.87 -8.27 8.93
C GLY A 87 4.20 -7.53 9.12
N PHE A 88 4.80 -7.03 8.03
CA PHE A 88 5.99 -6.19 8.09
C PHE A 88 5.77 -4.94 8.93
N LEU A 89 4.72 -4.16 8.64
CA LEU A 89 4.38 -2.94 9.37
C LEU A 89 4.09 -3.24 10.85
N PHE A 90 3.28 -4.26 11.13
CA PHE A 90 2.95 -4.67 12.49
C PHE A 90 4.20 -5.01 13.31
N VAL A 91 5.05 -5.90 12.78
CA VAL A 91 6.29 -6.32 13.46
C VAL A 91 7.25 -5.14 13.62
N PHE A 92 7.36 -4.27 12.62
CA PHE A 92 8.19 -3.07 12.69
C PHE A 92 7.71 -2.15 13.82
N ALA A 93 6.43 -1.81 13.88
CA ALA A 93 5.86 -0.94 14.91
C ALA A 93 5.99 -1.52 16.33
N VAL A 94 5.71 -2.82 16.51
CA VAL A 94 5.90 -3.52 17.80
C VAL A 94 7.37 -3.50 18.22
N GLN A 95 8.29 -3.68 17.26
CA GLN A 95 9.72 -3.63 17.55
C GLN A 95 10.16 -2.20 17.92
N THR A 96 9.56 -1.17 17.31
CA THR A 96 9.78 0.23 17.70
C THR A 96 9.39 0.47 19.16
N VAL A 97 8.26 -0.07 19.64
CA VAL A 97 7.89 -0.01 21.07
C VAL A 97 9.00 -0.58 21.95
N LYS A 98 9.56 -1.73 21.59
CA LYS A 98 10.60 -2.39 22.39
C LYS A 98 11.91 -1.61 22.44
N VAL A 99 12.23 -0.90 21.37
CA VAL A 99 13.48 -0.12 21.26
C VAL A 99 13.34 1.25 21.92
N ASP A 100 12.20 1.90 21.76
CA ASP A 100 12.00 3.30 22.12
C ASP A 100 11.15 3.50 23.38
N GLY A 101 10.37 2.49 23.79
CA GLY A 101 9.60 2.46 25.03
C GLY A 101 8.24 3.19 24.97
N ARG A 102 7.98 4.01 23.94
CA ARG A 102 6.69 4.71 23.79
C ARG A 102 5.57 3.77 23.33
N SER A 103 4.47 3.75 24.08
CA SER A 103 3.27 2.96 23.76
C SER A 103 2.50 3.46 22.53
N LEU A 104 2.75 4.70 22.07
CA LEU A 104 2.15 5.26 20.86
C LEU A 104 2.29 4.33 19.65
N PHE A 105 3.40 3.60 19.51
CA PHE A 105 3.61 2.73 18.34
C PHE A 105 2.73 1.47 18.35
N TYR A 106 2.05 1.14 19.46
CA TYR A 106 0.97 0.15 19.41
C TYR A 106 -0.23 0.65 18.61
N ALA A 107 -0.47 1.97 18.54
CA ALA A 107 -1.48 2.52 17.64
C ALA A 107 -1.09 2.29 16.17
N ALA A 108 0.19 2.42 15.83
CA ALA A 108 0.70 2.09 14.49
C ALA A 108 0.56 0.58 14.18
N ALA A 109 0.83 -0.28 15.15
CA ALA A 109 0.59 -1.72 15.01
C ALA A 109 -0.89 -2.05 14.80
N GLY A 110 -1.80 -1.45 15.59
CA GLY A 110 -3.24 -1.59 15.40
C GLY A 110 -3.71 -1.07 14.04
N LEU A 111 -3.16 0.06 13.58
CA LEU A 111 -3.46 0.62 12.26
C LEU A 111 -3.02 -0.30 11.12
N ALA A 112 -1.90 -1.02 11.25
CA ALA A 112 -1.49 -2.03 10.27
C ALA A 112 -2.55 -3.13 10.07
N LEU A 113 -3.26 -3.53 11.13
CA LEU A 113 -4.37 -4.49 11.03
C LEU A 113 -5.59 -3.87 10.33
N ILE A 114 -5.90 -2.60 10.60
CA ILE A 114 -6.98 -1.89 9.91
C ILE A 114 -6.69 -1.79 8.41
N ILE A 115 -5.45 -1.45 8.04
CA ILE A 115 -4.99 -1.39 6.65
C ILE A 115 -5.15 -2.75 5.98
N PHE A 116 -4.73 -3.83 6.64
CA PHE A 116 -4.90 -5.20 6.13
C PHE A 116 -6.37 -5.52 5.81
N PHE A 117 -7.28 -5.26 6.74
CA PHE A 117 -8.71 -5.53 6.50
C PHE A 117 -9.31 -4.62 5.43
N ALA A 118 -8.86 -3.37 5.34
CA ALA A 118 -9.29 -2.48 4.27
C ALA A 118 -8.84 -3.00 2.91
N ASP A 119 -7.59 -3.43 2.78
CA ASP A 119 -7.05 -4.01 1.54
C ASP A 119 -7.73 -5.32 1.14
N LEU A 120 -8.02 -6.17 2.13
CA LEU A 120 -8.83 -7.37 1.93
C LEU A 120 -10.20 -7.04 1.32
N LEU A 121 -10.90 -6.06 1.90
CA LEU A 121 -12.24 -5.68 1.47
C LEU A 121 -12.24 -4.93 0.13
N GLU A 122 -11.17 -4.19 -0.14
CA GLU A 122 -10.90 -3.51 -1.40
C GLU A 122 -10.75 -4.53 -2.55
N ASN A 123 -9.86 -5.52 -2.39
CA ASN A 123 -9.69 -6.61 -3.35
C ASN A 123 -10.98 -7.42 -3.58
N VAL A 124 -11.79 -7.63 -2.53
CA VAL A 124 -13.13 -8.24 -2.67
C VAL A 124 -14.05 -7.39 -3.56
N GLN A 125 -13.96 -6.05 -3.51
CA GLN A 125 -14.73 -5.20 -4.41
C GLN A 125 -14.21 -5.27 -5.85
N LEU A 126 -12.88 -5.27 -6.05
CA LEU A 126 -12.27 -5.41 -7.39
C LEU A 126 -12.72 -6.70 -8.09
N LEU A 127 -12.57 -7.84 -7.41
CA LEU A 127 -13.02 -9.15 -7.90
C LEU A 127 -14.55 -9.18 -8.14
N GLY A 128 -15.31 -8.48 -7.29
CA GLY A 128 -16.76 -8.36 -7.46
C GLY A 128 -17.14 -7.53 -8.69
N ILE A 129 -16.35 -6.51 -9.04
CA ILE A 129 -16.55 -5.69 -10.24
C ILE A 129 -16.22 -6.50 -11.49
N THR A 130 -15.07 -7.18 -11.53
CA THR A 130 -14.67 -8.00 -12.69
C THR A 130 -15.66 -9.13 -12.94
N ALA A 131 -16.12 -9.83 -11.89
CA ALA A 131 -17.11 -10.90 -12.01
C ALA A 131 -18.48 -10.42 -12.51
N ALA A 132 -18.85 -9.16 -12.26
CA ALA A 132 -20.13 -8.59 -12.67
C ALA A 132 -20.01 -7.66 -13.89
N LEU A 133 -18.82 -7.57 -14.51
CA LEU A 133 -18.49 -6.59 -15.55
C LEU A 133 -19.46 -6.67 -16.73
N ASP A 134 -19.70 -7.86 -17.28
CA ASP A 134 -20.59 -8.06 -18.44
C ASP A 134 -22.05 -7.68 -18.16
N SER A 135 -22.50 -7.88 -16.92
CA SER A 135 -23.86 -7.52 -16.51
C SER A 135 -24.02 -6.04 -16.19
N GLY A 136 -22.92 -5.34 -15.90
CA GLY A 136 -22.91 -3.98 -15.38
C GLY A 136 -23.47 -3.84 -13.95
N GLN A 137 -23.71 -4.92 -13.23
CA GLN A 137 -24.38 -4.94 -11.91
C GLN A 137 -23.39 -4.90 -10.74
N PHE A 138 -22.53 -3.88 -10.72
CA PHE A 138 -21.48 -3.70 -9.69
C PHE A 138 -21.55 -2.36 -8.95
N ASP A 139 -22.72 -1.71 -8.89
CA ASP A 139 -22.91 -0.40 -8.21
C ASP A 139 -22.46 -0.43 -6.75
N ARG A 140 -22.79 -1.51 -6.05
CA ARG A 140 -22.47 -1.65 -4.63
C ARG A 140 -20.96 -1.72 -4.41
N GLN A 141 -20.28 -2.54 -5.20
CA GLN A 141 -18.83 -2.72 -5.16
C GLN A 141 -18.14 -1.40 -5.47
N LEU A 142 -18.57 -0.71 -6.54
CA LEU A 142 -18.02 0.57 -6.94
C LEU A 142 -18.26 1.67 -5.88
N THR A 143 -19.37 1.63 -5.15
CA THR A 143 -19.65 2.58 -4.05
C THR A 143 -18.73 2.36 -2.86
N LEU A 144 -18.41 1.10 -2.55
CA LEU A 144 -17.58 0.71 -1.41
C LEU A 144 -16.09 0.80 -1.72
N LEU A 145 -15.69 0.60 -2.98
CA LEU A 145 -14.31 0.56 -3.41
C LEU A 145 -13.51 1.79 -2.95
N PRO A 146 -13.91 3.04 -3.24
CA PRO A 146 -13.17 4.23 -2.80
C PRO A 146 -12.98 4.31 -1.27
N ILE A 147 -13.95 3.81 -0.50
CA ILE A 147 -13.87 3.83 0.97
C ILE A 147 -12.72 2.96 1.43
N PHE A 148 -12.65 1.71 0.95
CA PHE A 148 -11.61 0.78 1.34
C PHE A 148 -10.24 1.16 0.76
N THR A 149 -10.20 1.62 -0.50
CA THR A 149 -9.01 2.18 -1.14
C THR A 149 -8.42 3.29 -0.28
N TRP A 150 -9.22 4.26 0.17
CA TRP A 150 -8.71 5.36 1.00
C TRP A 150 -8.35 4.98 2.43
N ILE A 151 -9.05 4.03 3.06
CA ILE A 151 -8.65 3.51 4.37
C ILE A 151 -7.28 2.81 4.25
N LYS A 152 -7.05 2.04 3.19
CA LYS A 152 -5.75 1.40 2.88
C LYS A 152 -4.66 2.45 2.67
N TRP A 153 -4.81 3.27 1.63
CA TRP A 153 -3.78 4.21 1.20
C TRP A 153 -3.55 5.34 2.22
N GLY A 154 -4.62 5.96 2.72
CA GLY A 154 -4.55 6.98 3.76
C GLY A 154 -4.05 6.42 5.09
N GLY A 155 -4.44 5.18 5.42
CA GLY A 155 -3.93 4.45 6.58
C GLY A 155 -2.41 4.26 6.52
N LEU A 156 -1.85 3.87 5.38
CA LEU A 156 -0.39 3.75 5.20
C LEU A 156 0.33 5.08 5.43
N ALA A 157 -0.21 6.18 4.91
CA ALA A 157 0.36 7.51 5.12
C ALA A 157 0.34 7.92 6.61
N ILE A 158 -0.77 7.67 7.31
CA ILE A 158 -0.89 7.93 8.76
C ILE A 158 0.04 7.02 9.55
N TYR A 159 0.17 5.75 9.17
CA TYR A 159 1.09 4.80 9.81
C TYR A 159 2.52 5.36 9.79
N PHE A 160 2.99 5.87 8.65
CA PHE A 160 4.32 6.47 8.56
C PHE A 160 4.46 7.73 9.42
N LEU A 161 3.43 8.57 9.51
CA LEU A 161 3.42 9.71 10.43
C LEU A 161 3.53 9.30 11.90
N LEU A 162 2.85 8.23 12.31
CA LEU A 162 2.90 7.74 13.71
C LEU A 162 4.30 7.32 14.13
N LEU A 163 5.17 6.97 13.17
CA LEU A 163 6.57 6.62 13.44
C LEU A 163 7.51 7.84 13.50
N LEU A 164 7.05 9.05 13.16
CA LEU A 164 7.89 10.26 13.18
C LEU A 164 8.61 10.51 14.51
N PRO A 165 7.93 10.38 15.67
CA PRO A 165 8.57 10.65 16.94
C PRO A 165 9.76 9.72 17.19
N TYR A 166 9.74 8.50 16.63
CA TYR A 166 10.89 7.60 16.64
C TYR A 166 11.97 8.10 15.69
N PHE A 167 11.66 8.29 14.40
CA PHE A 167 12.69 8.61 13.40
C PHE A 167 13.46 9.91 13.67
N PHE A 168 12.83 10.93 14.25
CA PHE A 168 13.50 12.20 14.54
C PHE A 168 14.49 12.16 15.72
N THR A 169 14.38 11.17 16.61
CA THR A 169 15.32 10.99 17.73
C THR A 169 16.56 10.18 17.37
N GLN A 170 16.59 9.61 16.16
CA GLN A 170 17.66 8.72 15.69
C GLN A 170 18.67 9.49 14.79
N ASN A 171 19.52 8.72 14.09
CA ASN A 171 20.56 9.22 13.19
C ASN A 171 20.00 9.94 11.93
N LEU A 172 20.90 10.51 11.11
CA LEU A 172 20.52 11.26 9.91
C LEU A 172 19.66 10.44 8.94
N PHE A 173 19.98 9.16 8.72
CA PHE A 173 19.22 8.31 7.81
C PHE A 173 17.76 8.14 8.29
N ALA A 174 17.56 7.91 9.58
CA ALA A 174 16.23 7.88 10.18
C ALA A 174 15.46 9.19 9.97
N ARG A 175 16.11 10.35 10.17
CA ARG A 175 15.49 11.66 9.96
C ARG A 175 15.05 11.88 8.51
N ILE A 176 15.82 11.40 7.54
CA ILE A 176 15.43 11.41 6.12
C ILE A 176 14.15 10.60 5.92
N ILE A 177 14.03 9.42 6.52
CA ILE A 177 12.79 8.62 6.50
C ILE A 177 11.62 9.40 7.09
N GLY A 178 11.84 10.09 8.22
CA GLY A 178 10.83 10.95 8.83
C GLY A 178 10.35 12.08 7.90
N ILE A 179 11.28 12.78 7.25
CA ILE A 179 10.93 13.81 6.26
C ILE A 179 10.14 13.20 5.08
N PHE A 180 10.58 12.05 4.58
CA PHE A 180 9.91 11.36 3.48
C PHE A 180 8.49 10.92 3.87
N ALA A 181 8.26 10.51 5.11
CA ALA A 181 6.92 10.21 5.64
C ALA A 181 6.00 11.44 5.65
N ILE A 182 6.52 12.63 6.03
CA ILE A 182 5.74 13.88 5.98
C ILE A 182 5.36 14.22 4.54
N ILE A 183 6.31 14.10 3.61
CA ILE A 183 6.05 14.33 2.17
C ILE A 183 4.99 13.35 1.65
N THR A 184 5.12 12.06 2.00
CA THR A 184 4.18 11.01 1.61
C THR A 184 2.77 11.32 2.10
N PHE A 185 2.62 11.76 3.34
CA PHE A 185 1.33 12.19 3.88
C PHE A 185 0.77 13.43 3.18
N GLY A 186 1.61 14.44 2.91
CA GLY A 186 1.22 15.62 2.16
C GLY A 186 0.69 15.28 0.76
N LEU A 187 1.40 14.40 0.03
CA LEU A 187 0.96 13.88 -1.26
C LEU A 187 -0.37 13.14 -1.16
N GLY A 188 -0.55 12.31 -0.13
CA GLY A 188 -1.81 11.62 0.13
C GLY A 188 -2.97 12.59 0.36
N GLY A 189 -2.75 13.69 1.09
CA GLY A 189 -3.75 14.73 1.28
C GLY A 189 -4.14 15.44 -0.02
N VAL A 190 -3.17 15.76 -0.88
CA VAL A 190 -3.44 16.35 -2.20
C VAL A 190 -4.20 15.37 -3.11
N ALA A 191 -3.77 14.10 -3.16
CA ALA A 191 -4.43 13.04 -3.92
C ALA A 191 -5.87 12.77 -3.44
N PHE A 192 -6.13 12.91 -2.14
CA PHE A 192 -7.46 12.76 -1.54
C PHE A 192 -8.42 13.85 -1.97
N LEU A 193 -7.94 15.09 -2.01
CA LEU A 193 -8.75 16.24 -2.41
C LEU A 193 -8.95 16.33 -3.93
N ASN A 194 -7.99 15.81 -4.71
CA ASN A 194 -8.02 15.90 -6.16
C ASN A 194 -7.41 14.65 -6.81
N ARG A 195 -8.26 13.79 -7.37
CA ARG A 195 -7.84 12.61 -8.14
C ARG A 195 -7.11 13.09 -9.40
N SER A 196 -5.82 12.82 -9.46
CA SER A 196 -4.93 13.35 -10.51
C SER A 196 -3.59 12.60 -10.51
N VAL A 197 -2.59 13.13 -11.21
CA VAL A 197 -1.19 12.64 -11.15
C VAL A 197 -0.62 12.56 -9.73
N PHE A 198 -1.21 13.27 -8.77
CA PHE A 198 -0.81 13.14 -7.37
C PHE A 198 -1.08 11.76 -6.78
N ASN A 199 -2.07 11.01 -7.27
CA ASN A 199 -2.29 9.60 -6.87
C ASN A 199 -1.09 8.72 -7.25
N GLU A 200 -0.52 8.94 -8.44
CA GLU A 200 0.69 8.24 -8.91
C GLU A 200 1.92 8.58 -8.07
N TYR A 201 2.12 9.87 -7.79
CA TYR A 201 3.23 10.30 -6.94
C TYR A 201 3.08 9.80 -5.50
N PHE A 202 1.85 9.79 -4.99
CA PHE A 202 1.55 9.26 -3.68
C PHE A 202 1.83 7.76 -3.60
N ALA A 203 1.35 6.96 -4.56
CA ALA A 203 1.63 5.53 -4.62
C ALA A 203 3.14 5.23 -4.68
N LYS A 204 3.88 5.98 -5.51
CA LYS A 204 5.35 5.89 -5.60
C LYS A 204 6.05 6.28 -4.30
N ALA A 205 5.54 7.30 -3.60
CA ALA A 205 6.07 7.70 -2.29
C ALA A 205 5.84 6.62 -1.22
N ILE A 206 4.66 5.98 -1.19
CA ILE A 206 4.39 4.84 -0.32
C ILE A 206 5.35 3.68 -0.61
N ALA A 207 5.53 3.32 -1.89
CA ALA A 207 6.51 2.29 -2.28
C ALA A 207 7.94 2.66 -1.82
N GLY A 208 8.33 3.93 -1.98
CA GLY A 208 9.60 4.45 -1.47
C GLY A 208 9.73 4.32 0.05
N MET A 209 8.66 4.59 0.81
CA MET A 209 8.64 4.39 2.27
C MET A 209 8.87 2.94 2.65
N PHE A 210 8.25 1.97 1.96
CA PHE A 210 8.52 0.56 2.19
C PHE A 210 9.99 0.23 1.98
N VAL A 211 10.58 0.63 0.84
CA VAL A 211 12.01 0.40 0.55
C VAL A 211 12.90 1.00 1.64
N LEU A 212 12.64 2.25 2.04
CA LEU A 212 13.40 2.93 3.08
C LEU A 212 13.32 2.21 4.44
N LEU A 213 12.12 1.78 4.85
CA LEU A 213 11.93 1.05 6.10
C LEU A 213 12.60 -0.33 6.08
N ILE A 214 12.57 -1.01 4.95
CA ILE A 214 13.23 -2.31 4.78
C ILE A 214 14.75 -2.14 4.88
N VAL A 215 15.33 -1.15 4.18
CA VAL A 215 16.75 -0.82 4.30
C VAL A 215 17.11 -0.44 5.74
N TYR A 216 16.29 0.40 6.37
CA TYR A 216 16.47 0.77 7.78
C TYR A 216 16.50 -0.45 8.70
N ALA A 217 15.64 -1.43 8.44
CA ALA A 217 15.56 -2.65 9.24
C ALA A 217 16.86 -3.47 9.25
N PHE A 218 17.67 -3.38 8.19
CA PHE A 218 18.95 -4.07 8.07
C PHE A 218 20.16 -3.24 8.52
N VAL A 219 20.11 -1.92 8.36
CA VAL A 219 21.24 -1.03 8.64
C VAL A 219 21.29 -0.61 10.11
N THR A 220 20.13 -0.45 10.76
CA THR A 220 20.05 0.04 12.14
C THR A 220 20.56 -0.98 13.14
N LYS A 221 21.48 -0.53 13.99
CA LYS A 221 22.04 -1.29 15.11
C LYS A 221 21.73 -0.53 16.39
N THR A 222 21.37 -1.26 17.44
CA THR A 222 21.17 -0.71 18.77
C THR A 222 22.11 -1.41 19.75
N GLU A 223 22.56 -0.68 20.76
CA GLU A 223 23.26 -1.28 21.88
C GLU A 223 22.30 -2.18 22.67
N SER A 224 22.81 -3.28 23.21
CA SER A 224 21.99 -4.23 23.99
C SER A 224 21.34 -3.47 25.15
N ALA A 225 20.01 -3.53 25.28
CA ALA A 225 19.33 -3.04 26.48
C ALA A 225 19.65 -3.89 27.73
N ASN A 226 20.38 -5.00 27.56
CA ASN A 226 20.94 -5.80 28.65
C ASN A 226 22.45 -5.60 28.70
N ALA A 227 22.86 -4.60 29.49
CA ALA A 227 24.14 -4.54 30.18
C ALA A 227 23.94 -3.56 31.35
N PRO A 228 24.05 -3.96 32.63
CA PRO A 228 24.06 -5.31 33.23
C PRO A 228 22.67 -5.87 33.57
#